data_AF-A0A1Y6C238-F1
#
_entry.id   AF-A0A1Y6C238-F1
#
_cell.length_a   1.000
_cell.length_b   1.000
_cell.length_c   1.000
_cell.angle_alpha   90.00
_cell.angle_beta   90.00
_cell.angle_gamma   90.00
#
_symmetry.space_group_name_H-M   'P 1'
#
loop_
_entity.id
_entity.type
_entity.pdbx_description
1 polymer ?
#
loop_
_entity_poly.entity_id
_entity_poly.type
_entity_poly.pdbx_seq_one_letter_code
_entity_poly.pdbx_strand_id
1 'polypeptide(L)'
;MSRLVEQVEKTDWSKFSGPKCYQSDKVPEALKSLIMLTRPEHANEVGDKVINAIGNNHRGTYYPAILAALEIIVSIANDGENLARKTCAEAILNDLYYFEPEVGQFEDYDSQGLKSFAMKALAPYSDD
;
A
#
# COMPACT_ATOMS: atom_id res chain seq x y z
N MET A 1 -6.62 20.18 -5.76
CA MET A 1 -6.16 19.00 -4.99
C MET A 1 -5.88 17.89 -5.99
N SER A 2 -4.84 17.06 -5.81
CA SER A 2 -4.67 15.88 -6.70
C SER A 2 -5.84 14.91 -6.48
N ARG A 3 -6.37 14.31 -7.55
CA ARG A 3 -7.46 13.32 -7.51
C ARG A 3 -7.15 12.18 -6.53
N LEU A 4 -5.88 11.76 -6.45
CA LEU A 4 -5.43 10.70 -5.56
C LEU A 4 -5.51 11.11 -4.08
N VAL A 5 -5.22 12.38 -3.76
CA VAL A 5 -5.35 12.89 -2.39
C VAL A 5 -6.80 12.85 -1.95
N GLU A 6 -7.74 13.23 -2.83
CA GLU A 6 -9.17 13.16 -2.52
C GLU A 6 -9.64 11.71 -2.31
N GLN A 7 -9.14 10.75 -3.08
CA GLN A 7 -9.45 9.33 -2.91
C GLN A 7 -8.94 8.81 -1.56
N VAL A 8 -7.70 9.17 -1.18
CA VAL A 8 -7.13 8.83 0.13
C VAL A 8 -8.01 9.39 1.27
N GLU A 9 -8.48 10.63 1.16
CA GLU A 9 -9.28 11.29 2.20
C GLU A 9 -10.72 10.79 2.30
N LYS A 10 -11.33 10.39 1.17
CA LYS A 10 -12.70 9.84 1.14
C LYS A 10 -12.77 8.38 1.57
N THR A 11 -11.65 7.67 1.55
CA THR A 11 -11.60 6.26 1.94
C THR A 11 -11.71 6.15 3.46
N ASP A 12 -12.72 5.43 3.94
CA ASP A 12 -12.78 5.05 5.36
C ASP A 12 -11.80 3.91 5.61
N TRP A 13 -10.62 4.26 6.15
CA TRP A 13 -9.56 3.30 6.47
C TRP A 13 -9.85 2.51 7.75
N SER A 14 -10.74 3.01 8.61
CA SER A 14 -11.05 2.36 9.89
C SER A 14 -11.85 1.07 9.73
N LYS A 15 -12.53 0.89 8.59
CA LYS A 15 -13.27 -0.33 8.25
C LYS A 15 -12.36 -1.53 8.02
N PHE A 16 -11.10 -1.31 7.63
CA PHE A 16 -10.13 -2.38 7.46
C PHE A 16 -9.55 -2.72 8.82
N SER A 17 -10.28 -3.48 9.65
CA SER A 17 -9.66 -4.04 10.84
C SER A 17 -8.43 -4.88 10.43
N GLY A 18 -7.54 -5.11 11.37
CA GLY A 18 -6.26 -5.76 11.08
C GLY A 18 -5.66 -6.38 12.33
N PRO A 19 -4.36 -6.68 12.32
CA PRO A 19 -3.64 -7.07 13.53
C PRO A 19 -3.69 -5.96 14.58
N LYS A 20 -3.48 -6.29 15.86
CA LYS A 20 -3.56 -5.32 16.97
C LYS A 20 -2.62 -4.11 16.82
N CYS A 21 -1.54 -4.26 16.06
CA CYS A 21 -0.58 -3.19 15.78
C CYS A 21 -0.97 -2.29 14.59
N TYR A 22 -2.01 -2.64 13.84
CA TYR A 22 -2.51 -1.83 12.74
C TYR A 22 -3.12 -0.52 13.24
N GLN A 23 -2.73 0.59 12.62
CA GLN A 23 -3.17 1.95 12.94
C GLN A 23 -3.73 2.59 11.66
N SER A 24 -5.06 2.56 11.52
CA SER A 24 -5.74 3.02 10.29
C SER A 24 -5.55 4.52 10.01
N ASP A 25 -5.33 5.33 11.05
CA ASP A 25 -5.05 6.76 10.94
C ASP A 25 -3.70 7.08 10.28
N LYS A 26 -2.77 6.11 10.24
CA LYS A 26 -1.45 6.26 9.60
C LYS A 26 -1.48 6.06 8.09
N VAL A 27 -2.45 5.31 7.57
CA VAL A 27 -2.52 4.98 6.15
C VAL A 27 -2.70 6.23 5.26
N PRO A 28 -3.62 7.17 5.57
CA PRO A 28 -3.75 8.39 4.78
C PRO A 28 -2.47 9.21 4.72
N GLU A 29 -1.79 9.35 5.85
CA GLU A 29 -0.56 10.15 5.94
C GLU A 29 0.55 9.53 5.09
N ALA A 30 0.72 8.20 5.15
CA ALA A 30 1.72 7.48 4.38
C ALA A 30 1.48 7.56 2.87
N LEU A 31 0.24 7.33 2.42
CA LEU A 31 -0.11 7.41 1.00
C LEU A 31 0.03 8.85 0.45
N LYS A 32 -0.31 9.87 1.23
CA LYS A 32 -0.06 11.27 0.85
C LYS A 32 1.43 11.55 0.72
N SER A 33 2.28 11.00 1.59
CA SER A 33 3.74 11.12 1.45
C SER A 33 4.23 10.53 0.12
N LEU A 34 3.69 9.39 -0.32
CA LEU A 34 4.01 8.80 -1.63
C LEU A 34 3.52 9.68 -2.80
N ILE A 35 2.29 10.19 -2.73
CA ILE A 35 1.74 11.08 -3.76
C ILE A 35 2.59 12.36 -3.92
N MET A 36 3.11 12.89 -2.82
CA MET A 36 3.90 14.13 -2.79
C MET A 36 5.42 13.90 -2.97
N LEU A 37 5.86 12.65 -3.14
CA LEU A 37 7.27 12.33 -3.32
C LEU A 37 7.78 12.92 -4.64
N THR A 38 8.69 13.89 -4.52
CA THR A 38 9.30 14.56 -5.69
C THR A 38 10.80 14.33 -5.79
N ARG A 39 11.41 13.81 -4.72
CA ARG A 39 12.85 13.74 -4.50
C ARG A 39 13.26 12.29 -4.23
N PRO A 40 14.06 11.66 -5.11
CA PRO A 40 14.37 10.24 -5.00
C PRO A 40 15.13 9.87 -3.71
N GLU A 41 15.86 10.80 -3.09
CA GLU A 41 16.57 10.57 -1.83
C GLU A 41 15.64 10.22 -0.65
N HIS A 42 14.36 10.59 -0.73
CA HIS A 42 13.35 10.25 0.28
C HIS A 42 12.56 8.98 -0.05
N ALA A 43 12.81 8.32 -1.19
CA ALA A 43 12.01 7.20 -1.66
C ALA A 43 12.01 6.02 -0.69
N ASN A 44 13.16 5.70 -0.07
CA ASN A 44 13.24 4.61 0.90
C ASN A 44 12.42 4.90 2.16
N GLU A 45 12.55 6.11 2.72
CA GLU A 45 11.79 6.52 3.91
C GLU A 45 10.28 6.51 3.65
N VAL A 46 9.86 7.02 2.49
CA VAL A 46 8.45 7.03 2.09
C VAL A 46 7.93 5.62 1.82
N GLY A 47 8.73 4.77 1.17
CA GLY A 47 8.40 3.36 0.92
C GLY A 47 8.17 2.59 2.22
N ASP A 48 9.13 2.68 3.15
CA ASP A 48 9.02 2.08 4.48
C ASP A 48 7.78 2.59 5.24
N LYS A 49 7.51 3.90 5.15
CA LYS A 49 6.32 4.49 5.79
C LYS A 49 5.03 3.91 5.22
N VAL A 50 4.93 3.72 3.89
CA VAL A 50 3.76 3.11 3.26
C VAL A 50 3.63 1.66 3.67
N ILE A 51 4.69 0.85 3.51
CA ILE A 51 4.67 -0.58 3.84
C ILE A 51 4.29 -0.80 5.30
N ASN A 52 4.86 -0.04 6.23
CA ASN A 52 4.54 -0.16 7.66
C ASN A 52 3.14 0.34 8.03
N ALA A 53 2.53 1.21 7.22
CA ALA A 53 1.16 1.64 7.43
C ALA A 53 0.13 0.58 6.97
N ILE A 54 0.43 -0.14 5.89
CA ILE A 54 -0.48 -1.17 5.33
C ILE A 54 0.00 -2.60 5.56
N GLY A 55 1.02 -2.79 6.40
CA GLY A 55 1.68 -4.08 6.59
C GLY A 55 2.79 -4.03 7.63
N ASN A 56 3.67 -5.02 7.56
CA ASN A 56 4.83 -5.16 8.43
C ASN A 56 6.04 -5.58 7.60
N ASN A 57 6.93 -4.63 7.31
CA ASN A 57 8.12 -4.89 6.51
C ASN A 57 9.02 -5.97 7.15
N HIS A 58 9.13 -5.98 8.48
CA HIS A 58 9.97 -6.96 9.19
C HIS A 58 9.43 -8.39 9.13
N ARG A 59 8.11 -8.57 8.98
CA ARG A 59 7.49 -9.89 8.92
C ARG A 59 7.15 -10.33 7.49
N GLY A 60 7.33 -9.45 6.51
CA GLY A 60 6.89 -9.67 5.14
C GLY A 60 5.38 -9.88 5.08
N THR A 61 4.59 -9.05 5.77
CA THR A 61 3.13 -9.15 5.75
C THR A 61 2.43 -7.88 5.31
N TYR A 62 1.23 -8.01 4.72
CA TYR A 62 0.31 -6.90 4.49
C TYR A 62 -1.03 -7.10 5.19
N TYR A 63 -1.67 -5.99 5.53
CA TYR A 63 -2.94 -5.94 6.23
C TYR A 63 -4.11 -5.72 5.26
N PRO A 64 -5.36 -5.92 5.71
CA PRO A 64 -6.56 -5.73 4.89
C PRO A 64 -6.72 -4.35 4.25
N ALA A 65 -6.06 -3.31 4.78
CA ALA A 65 -5.99 -1.99 4.17
C ALA A 65 -5.46 -2.01 2.71
N ILE A 66 -4.71 -3.07 2.35
CA ILE A 66 -4.26 -3.32 0.98
C ILE A 66 -5.41 -3.35 -0.05
N LEU A 67 -6.63 -3.72 0.37
CA LEU A 67 -7.83 -3.76 -0.47
C LEU A 67 -8.13 -2.41 -1.14
N ALA A 68 -7.89 -1.29 -0.44
CA ALA A 68 -8.02 0.05 -1.01
C ALA A 68 -6.68 0.66 -1.42
N ALA A 69 -5.60 0.37 -0.68
CA ALA A 69 -4.30 0.98 -0.94
C ALA A 69 -3.73 0.60 -2.31
N LEU A 70 -3.94 -0.64 -2.78
CA LEU A 70 -3.39 -1.10 -4.06
C LEU A 70 -3.85 -0.25 -5.25
N GLU A 71 -5.12 0.12 -5.33
CA GLU A 71 -5.63 0.94 -6.43
C GLU A 71 -4.89 2.28 -6.52
N ILE A 72 -4.60 2.89 -5.37
CA ILE A 72 -3.89 4.16 -5.28
C ILE A 72 -2.42 4.00 -5.67
N ILE A 73 -1.74 2.97 -5.14
CA ILE A 73 -0.31 2.74 -5.41
C ILE A 73 -0.10 2.37 -6.89
N VAL A 74 -0.96 1.51 -7.45
CA VAL A 74 -0.98 1.16 -8.88
C VAL A 74 -1.22 2.41 -9.74
N SER A 75 -2.13 3.27 -9.34
CA SER A 75 -2.36 4.54 -10.06
C SER A 75 -1.11 5.42 -10.06
N ILE A 76 -0.37 5.50 -8.95
CA ILE A 76 0.89 6.27 -8.87
C ILE A 76 1.98 5.65 -9.75
N ALA A 77 2.10 4.32 -9.76
CA ALA A 77 3.07 3.61 -10.60
C ALA A 77 2.80 3.83 -12.10
N ASN A 78 1.53 3.89 -12.49
CA ASN A 78 1.13 4.11 -13.88
C ASN A 78 1.13 5.60 -14.27
N ASP A 79 0.95 6.50 -13.31
CA ASP A 79 0.94 7.94 -13.51
C ASP A 79 2.38 8.51 -13.46
N GLY A 80 3.06 8.42 -14.61
CA GLY A 80 4.49 8.70 -14.77
C GLY A 80 4.94 10.17 -14.72
N GLU A 81 4.16 11.11 -14.16
CA GLU A 81 4.55 12.53 -14.12
C GLU A 81 5.79 12.80 -13.26
N ASN A 82 6.09 11.93 -12.28
CA ASN A 82 7.30 12.04 -11.48
C ASN A 82 7.98 10.67 -11.34
N LEU A 83 9.25 10.59 -11.73
CA LEU A 83 9.99 9.33 -11.71
C LEU A 83 10.23 8.81 -10.28
N ALA A 84 10.45 9.70 -9.31
CA ALA A 84 10.68 9.29 -7.91
C ALA A 84 9.44 8.63 -7.31
N ARG A 85 8.24 9.22 -7.48
CA ARG A 85 6.99 8.60 -7.01
C ARG A 85 6.70 7.29 -7.73
N LYS A 86 6.92 7.25 -9.05
CA LYS A 86 6.67 6.07 -9.88
C LYS A 86 7.54 4.90 -9.41
N THR A 87 8.86 5.10 -9.37
CA THR A 87 9.80 4.03 -8.99
C THR A 87 9.58 3.57 -7.55
N CYS A 88 9.27 4.49 -6.63
CA CYS A 88 8.93 4.13 -5.26
C CYS A 88 7.64 3.28 -5.20
N ALA A 89 6.60 3.65 -5.95
CA ALA A 89 5.36 2.87 -6.03
C ALA A 89 5.58 1.48 -6.63
N GLU A 90 6.36 1.37 -7.71
CA GLU A 90 6.73 0.09 -8.33
C GLU A 90 7.50 -0.81 -7.35
N ALA A 91 8.45 -0.25 -6.59
CA ALA A 91 9.20 -1.00 -5.57
C ALA A 91 8.28 -1.51 -4.44
N ILE A 92 7.36 -0.68 -3.94
CA ILE A 92 6.38 -1.11 -2.94
C ILE A 92 5.51 -2.25 -3.47
N LEU A 93 5.04 -2.15 -4.72
CA LEU A 93 4.22 -3.21 -5.34
C LEU A 93 5.02 -4.50 -5.49
N ASN A 94 6.29 -4.42 -5.90
CA ASN A 94 7.16 -5.59 -5.96
C ASN A 94 7.34 -6.24 -4.58
N ASP A 95 7.64 -5.48 -3.54
CA ASP A 95 7.80 -6.02 -2.18
C ASP A 95 6.52 -6.72 -1.70
N LEU A 96 5.36 -6.08 -1.91
CA LEU A 96 4.06 -6.62 -1.50
C LEU A 96 3.70 -7.93 -2.21
N TYR A 97 4.23 -8.19 -3.42
CA TYR A 97 4.00 -9.45 -4.13
C TYR A 97 4.56 -10.64 -3.36
N TYR A 98 5.71 -10.46 -2.69
CA TYR A 98 6.37 -11.49 -1.89
C TYR A 98 5.87 -11.58 -0.45
N PHE A 99 4.96 -10.70 -0.06
CA PHE A 99 4.42 -10.66 1.31
C PHE A 99 3.22 -11.58 1.48
N GLU A 100 2.95 -11.94 2.73
CA GLU A 100 1.80 -12.77 3.12
C GLU A 100 0.71 -11.94 3.81
N PRO A 101 -0.57 -12.31 3.64
CA PRO A 101 -1.69 -11.63 4.29
C PRO A 101 -1.69 -11.86 5.81
N GLU A 102 -1.85 -10.78 6.57
CA GLU A 102 -2.09 -10.82 8.01
C GLU A 102 -3.43 -10.15 8.35
N VAL A 103 -4.50 -10.94 8.34
CA VAL A 103 -5.88 -10.43 8.44
C VAL A 103 -6.26 -9.95 9.85
N GLY A 104 -5.64 -10.51 10.90
CA GLY A 104 -5.92 -10.13 12.28
C GLY A 104 -7.41 -10.26 12.64
N GLN A 105 -8.04 -9.14 13.00
CA GLN A 105 -9.46 -9.08 13.39
C GLN A 105 -10.41 -8.78 12.21
N PHE A 106 -9.93 -8.87 10.97
CA PHE A 106 -10.75 -8.63 9.78
C PHE A 106 -11.51 -9.88 9.38
N GLU A 107 -12.81 -9.71 9.15
CA GLU A 107 -13.74 -10.83 8.91
C GLU A 107 -14.21 -10.90 7.45
N ASP A 108 -14.13 -9.81 6.68
CA ASP A 108 -14.61 -9.80 5.29
C ASP A 108 -13.75 -10.67 4.36
N TYR A 109 -12.50 -10.93 4.74
CA TYR A 109 -11.56 -11.79 4.01
C TYR A 109 -10.77 -12.67 4.97
N ASP A 110 -10.62 -13.94 4.61
CA ASP A 110 -9.57 -14.79 5.16
C ASP A 110 -8.22 -14.51 4.46
N SER A 111 -7.15 -15.08 4.99
CA SER A 111 -5.81 -14.93 4.41
C SER A 111 -5.77 -15.35 2.93
N GLN A 112 -6.37 -16.49 2.56
CA GLN A 112 -6.31 -16.98 1.19
C GLN A 112 -7.05 -16.06 0.21
N GLY A 113 -8.21 -15.55 0.59
CA GLY A 113 -9.01 -14.61 -0.18
C GLY A 113 -8.28 -13.28 -0.35
N LEU A 114 -7.67 -12.75 0.72
CA LEU A 114 -6.92 -11.50 0.66
C LEU A 114 -5.69 -11.64 -0.24
N LYS A 115 -4.97 -12.76 -0.15
CA LYS A 115 -3.85 -13.06 -1.05
C LYS A 115 -4.28 -13.14 -2.50
N SER A 116 -5.37 -13.85 -2.76
CA SER A 116 -5.93 -13.99 -4.11
C SER A 116 -6.39 -12.65 -4.71
N PHE A 117 -6.87 -11.72 -3.88
CA PHE A 117 -7.14 -10.35 -4.29
C PHE A 117 -5.85 -9.61 -4.64
N ALA A 118 -4.88 -9.60 -3.72
CA ALA A 118 -3.64 -8.83 -3.86
C ALA A 118 -2.84 -9.29 -5.10
N MET A 119 -2.67 -10.60 -5.29
CA MET A 119 -1.90 -11.15 -6.41
C MET A 119 -2.41 -10.69 -7.79
N LYS A 120 -3.71 -10.46 -7.97
CA LYS A 120 -4.26 -9.97 -9.24
C LYS A 120 -3.74 -8.59 -9.62
N ALA A 121 -3.52 -7.73 -8.63
CA ALA A 121 -3.01 -6.37 -8.84
C ALA A 121 -1.48 -6.32 -8.83
N LEU A 122 -0.82 -7.24 -8.12
CA LEU A 122 0.62 -7.25 -7.90
C LEU A 122 1.42 -7.99 -8.97
N ALA A 123 0.84 -9.01 -9.62
CA ALA A 123 1.53 -9.82 -10.63
C ALA A 123 2.23 -9.03 -11.77
N PRO A 124 1.72 -7.87 -12.25
CA PRO A 124 2.45 -7.08 -13.26
C PRO A 124 3.74 -6.43 -12.77
N TYR A 125 3.96 -6.40 -11.45
CA TYR A 125 5.06 -5.68 -10.80
C TYR A 125 6.09 -6.62 -10.17
N SER A 126 5.87 -7.93 -10.21
CA SER A 126 6.85 -8.92 -9.75
C SER A 126 7.99 -9.07 -10.74
N ASP A 127 9.19 -9.35 -10.23
CA ASP A 127 10.38 -9.72 -11.01
C ASP A 127 10.54 -11.24 -11.23
N ASP A 128 9.56 -12.04 -10.77
CA ASP A 128 9.40 -13.49 -11.02
C ASP A 128 9.08 -13.86 -12.48
#